data_AF-A0A7W7YL84-F1
#
_entry.id   AF-A0A7W7YL84-F1
#
_cell.length_a   1.000
_cell.length_b   1.000
_cell.length_c   1.000
_cell.angle_alpha   90.00
_cell.angle_beta   90.00
_cell.angle_gamma   90.00
#
_symmetry.space_group_name_H-M   'P 1'
#
loop_
_entity.id
_entity.type
_entity.pdbx_description
1 polymer ?
#
loop_
_entity_poly.entity_id
_entity_poly.type
_entity_poly.pdbx_seq_one_letter_code
_entity_poly.pdbx_strand_id
1 'polypeptide(L)'
;MFFYHDTHENRRRLSLGICRCSSSGPTFDLKSLINEGRIKDPHNKAVNLTTPDVRILRSDPEPEGSGYGKTFIFAVNSDHEIRIALDSDRSVVGSVKHETLFHNADVLAAGEIAIRDGIITRINDISGSYVTDGALEAKPSFSVAVLKAFNLQKRCHKKDARQTVLVITPFLL
;
A
#
# COMPACT_ATOMS: atom_id res chain seq x y z
N MET A 1 -11.68 11.31 0.96
CA MET A 1 -10.34 11.72 1.43
C MET A 1 -10.29 11.48 2.93
N PHE A 2 -9.19 10.93 3.40
CA PHE A 2 -8.87 10.67 4.81
C PHE A 2 -7.80 11.64 5.25
N PHE A 3 -8.02 12.25 6.40
CA PHE A 3 -7.20 13.36 6.88
C PHE A 3 -6.21 12.87 7.92
N TYR A 4 -4.97 13.32 7.78
CA TYR A 4 -3.97 13.13 8.83
C TYR A 4 -3.84 14.40 9.69
N HIS A 5 -3.76 14.23 11.00
CA HIS A 5 -3.80 15.36 11.94
C HIS A 5 -2.62 16.34 11.75
N ASP A 6 -1.46 15.87 11.30
CA ASP A 6 -0.27 16.71 11.08
C ASP A 6 -0.20 17.28 9.65
N THR A 7 -1.19 17.03 8.76
CA THR A 7 -1.11 17.45 7.34
C THR A 7 -0.88 18.95 7.16
N HIS A 8 -1.58 19.79 7.92
CA HIS A 8 -1.47 21.25 7.80
C HIS A 8 -0.08 21.76 8.21
N GLU A 9 0.40 21.27 9.36
CA GLU A 9 1.70 21.65 9.89
C GLU A 9 2.83 21.07 9.03
N ASN A 10 2.67 19.86 8.48
CA ASN A 10 3.61 19.30 7.53
C ASN A 10 3.71 20.11 6.23
N ARG A 11 2.58 20.60 5.67
CA ARG A 11 2.62 21.52 4.51
C ARG A 11 3.46 22.76 4.80
N ARG A 12 3.33 23.33 6.00
CA ARG A 12 4.18 24.44 6.45
C ARG A 12 5.66 24.01 6.52
N ARG A 13 5.97 22.87 7.15
CA ARG A 13 7.35 22.38 7.26
C ARG A 13 7.99 22.12 5.88
N LEU A 14 7.26 21.49 4.95
CA LEU A 14 7.75 21.23 3.60
C LEU A 14 8.05 22.53 2.83
N SER A 15 7.24 23.58 2.98
CA SER A 15 7.52 24.90 2.40
C SER A 15 8.81 25.55 2.93
N LEU A 16 9.29 25.08 4.09
CA LEU A 16 10.53 25.51 4.74
C LEU A 16 11.68 24.53 4.50
N GLY A 17 11.50 23.50 3.66
CA GLY A 17 12.50 22.45 3.43
C GLY A 17 12.68 21.49 4.61
N ILE A 18 11.73 21.44 5.55
CA ILE A 18 11.76 20.60 6.75
C ILE A 18 10.79 19.44 6.55
N CYS A 19 11.25 18.20 6.74
CA CYS A 19 10.38 17.02 6.80
C CYS A 19 10.63 16.28 8.11
N ARG A 20 9.56 15.99 8.86
CA ARG A 20 9.61 15.20 10.11
C ARG A 20 8.62 14.06 10.04
N CYS A 21 8.97 13.02 9.30
CA CYS A 21 8.31 11.73 9.39
C CYS A 21 8.88 10.97 10.59
N SER A 22 8.03 10.28 11.36
CA SER A 22 8.48 9.51 12.53
C SER A 22 9.22 8.21 12.16
N SER A 23 9.07 7.75 10.91
CA SER A 23 9.79 6.60 10.36
C SER A 23 10.60 7.02 9.14
N SER A 24 11.69 6.30 8.87
CA SER A 24 12.69 6.63 7.83
C SER A 24 12.98 5.49 6.86
N GLY A 25 12.19 4.41 6.90
CA GLY A 25 12.34 3.31 5.96
C GLY A 25 12.02 3.69 4.51
N PRO A 26 12.47 2.88 3.55
CA PRO A 26 12.24 3.16 2.14
C PRO A 26 10.76 3.02 1.80
N THR A 27 10.27 3.96 0.99
CA THR A 27 8.93 3.90 0.39
C THR A 27 9.08 3.71 -1.11
N PHE A 28 8.17 2.97 -1.71
CA PHE A 28 8.26 2.59 -3.12
C PHE A 28 6.99 2.97 -3.86
N ASP A 29 7.12 3.59 -5.02
CA ASP A 29 6.02 3.66 -5.99
C ASP A 29 5.76 2.26 -6.53
N LEU A 30 4.59 1.70 -6.24
CA LEU A 30 4.24 0.34 -6.66
C LEU A 30 4.27 0.19 -8.17
N LYS A 31 3.94 1.25 -8.92
CA LYS A 31 3.97 1.21 -10.39
C LYS A 31 5.39 0.99 -10.91
N SER A 32 6.38 1.61 -10.29
CA SER A 32 7.80 1.45 -10.65
C SER A 32 8.35 0.04 -10.39
N LEU A 33 7.71 -0.73 -9.50
CA LEU A 33 8.11 -2.09 -9.15
C LEU A 33 7.52 -3.15 -10.10
N ILE A 34 6.53 -2.80 -10.90
CA ILE A 34 5.84 -3.75 -11.77
C ILE A 34 6.60 -3.90 -13.08
N ASN A 35 7.09 -5.11 -13.33
CA ASN A 35 7.80 -5.49 -14.54
C ASN A 35 7.16 -6.77 -15.11
N GLU A 36 6.79 -6.76 -16.39
CA GLU A 36 6.12 -7.89 -17.07
C GLU A 36 4.89 -8.41 -16.29
N GLY A 37 4.16 -7.51 -15.62
CA GLY A 37 2.97 -7.84 -14.84
C GLY A 37 3.25 -8.48 -13.47
N ARG A 38 4.51 -8.51 -13.02
CA ARG A 38 4.92 -9.00 -11.70
C ARG A 38 5.59 -7.90 -10.90
N ILE A 39 5.29 -7.83 -9.61
CA ILE A 39 5.94 -6.91 -8.68
C ILE A 39 7.31 -7.49 -8.31
N LYS A 40 8.38 -6.75 -8.62
CA LYS A 40 9.76 -7.12 -8.30
C LYS A 40 10.17 -6.58 -6.94
N ASP A 41 11.07 -7.29 -6.27
CA ASP A 41 11.66 -6.79 -5.03
C ASP A 41 12.53 -5.55 -5.34
N PRO A 42 12.32 -4.41 -4.65
CA PRO A 42 13.07 -3.18 -4.89
C PRO A 42 14.56 -3.29 -4.56
N HIS A 43 14.95 -4.19 -3.66
CA HIS A 43 16.33 -4.44 -3.25
C HIS A 43 17.00 -5.52 -4.11
N ASN A 44 16.22 -6.43 -4.70
CA ASN A 44 16.72 -7.44 -5.63
C ASN A 44 15.74 -7.67 -6.80
N LYS A 45 15.91 -6.91 -7.89
CA LYS A 45 15.02 -6.96 -9.06
C LYS A 45 14.99 -8.31 -9.79
N ALA A 46 15.90 -9.24 -9.47
CA ALA A 46 15.91 -10.58 -10.05
C ALA A 46 14.81 -11.49 -9.44
N VAL A 47 14.31 -11.16 -8.26
CA VAL A 47 13.27 -11.95 -7.57
C VAL A 47 11.92 -11.21 -7.56
N ASN A 48 10.85 -12.00 -7.53
CA ASN A 48 9.52 -11.46 -7.34
C ASN A 48 9.31 -11.10 -5.87
N LEU A 49 8.69 -9.96 -5.62
CA LEU A 49 8.40 -9.51 -4.26
C LEU A 49 7.44 -10.51 -3.60
N THR A 50 7.79 -10.95 -2.39
CA THR A 50 6.94 -11.79 -1.57
C THR A 50 6.93 -11.23 -0.16
N THR A 51 5.75 -10.88 0.33
CA THR A 51 5.52 -10.57 1.74
C THR A 51 5.88 -11.83 2.53
N PRO A 52 6.76 -11.73 3.55
CA PRO A 52 7.11 -12.87 4.38
C PRO A 52 5.84 -13.55 4.92
N ASP A 53 5.75 -14.87 4.79
CA ASP A 53 4.61 -15.62 5.33
C ASP A 53 4.56 -15.43 6.85
N VAL A 54 3.63 -14.60 7.31
CA VAL A 54 3.11 -14.74 8.66
C VAL A 54 2.28 -16.01 8.61
N ARG A 55 2.75 -17.08 9.24
CA ARG A 55 1.96 -18.30 9.39
C ARG A 55 0.68 -17.92 10.14
N ILE A 56 -0.41 -17.74 9.41
CA ILE A 56 -1.76 -17.67 9.98
C ILE A 56 -2.17 -19.12 10.15
N LEU A 57 -2.04 -19.70 11.35
CA LEU A 57 -2.77 -20.92 11.64
C LEU A 57 -4.25 -20.52 11.73
N ARG A 58 -5.15 -21.33 11.16
CA ARG A 58 -6.61 -21.06 11.20
C ARG A 58 -7.17 -20.91 12.63
N SER A 59 -6.43 -21.33 13.64
CA SER A 59 -6.75 -21.23 15.06
C SER A 59 -6.19 -19.98 15.73
N ASP A 60 -5.34 -19.21 15.05
CA ASP A 60 -4.75 -18.03 15.65
C ASP A 60 -5.82 -16.93 15.71
N PRO A 61 -6.06 -16.32 16.88
CA PRO A 61 -6.94 -15.16 16.96
C PRO A 61 -6.40 -14.08 16.02
N GLU A 62 -7.27 -13.31 15.39
CA GLU A 62 -6.81 -12.12 14.68
C GLU A 62 -6.09 -11.23 15.71
N PRO A 63 -4.76 -10.99 15.59
CA PRO A 63 -4.05 -10.07 16.46
C PRO A 63 -4.79 -8.74 16.50
N GLU A 64 -5.03 -8.26 17.72
CA GLU A 64 -5.48 -6.89 17.93
C GLU A 64 -4.35 -5.93 17.48
N GLY A 65 -4.58 -5.20 16.39
CA GLY A 65 -3.60 -4.29 15.75
C GLY A 65 -2.95 -4.85 14.48
N SER A 66 -1.96 -4.16 13.92
CA SER A 66 -1.20 -4.56 12.70
C SER A 66 -0.32 -5.82 12.88
N GLY A 67 -0.72 -6.71 13.80
CA GLY A 67 0.08 -7.77 14.42
C GLY A 67 0.35 -9.01 13.55
N TYR A 68 0.26 -8.90 12.23
CA TYR A 68 0.81 -9.91 11.35
C TYR A 68 2.16 -9.40 10.82
N GLY A 69 3.25 -10.02 11.25
CA GLY A 69 4.61 -9.57 10.95
C GLY A 69 4.87 -9.15 9.49
N LYS A 70 5.75 -8.18 9.26
CA LYS A 70 6.28 -7.80 7.94
C LYS A 70 5.20 -7.76 6.82
N THR A 71 4.06 -7.12 7.05
CA THR A 71 3.12 -6.83 5.97
C THR A 71 3.57 -5.57 5.21
N PHE A 72 3.19 -5.44 3.94
CA PHE A 72 3.34 -4.16 3.27
C PHE A 72 2.12 -3.30 3.60
N ILE A 73 2.35 -2.04 3.90
CA ILE A 73 1.30 -1.02 3.94
C ILE A 73 1.22 -0.31 2.60
N PHE A 74 0.05 0.23 2.28
CA PHE A 74 -0.14 1.09 1.13
C PHE A 74 -0.92 2.36 1.49
N ALA A 75 -0.73 3.38 0.65
CA ALA A 75 -1.57 4.56 0.60
C ALA A 75 -1.76 5.01 -0.85
N VAL A 76 -2.86 5.72 -1.11
CA VAL A 76 -3.20 6.31 -2.41
C VAL A 76 -3.41 7.81 -2.24
N ASN A 77 -2.67 8.65 -2.96
CA ASN A 77 -2.83 10.10 -2.90
C ASN A 77 -3.97 10.61 -3.82
N SER A 78 -4.17 11.93 -3.86
CA SER A 78 -5.17 12.58 -4.72
C SER A 78 -4.96 12.35 -6.22
N ASP A 79 -3.72 12.11 -6.63
CA ASP A 79 -3.33 11.84 -8.01
C ASP A 79 -3.44 10.36 -8.39
N HIS A 80 -3.95 9.53 -7.46
CA HIS A 80 -4.09 8.08 -7.60
C HIS A 80 -2.74 7.36 -7.76
N GLU A 81 -1.66 7.95 -7.24
CA GLU A 81 -0.40 7.25 -7.06
C GLU A 81 -0.50 6.33 -5.85
N ILE A 82 -0.01 5.11 -5.97
CA ILE A 82 0.03 4.13 -4.89
C ILE A 82 1.48 3.90 -4.45
N ARG A 83 1.73 4.14 -3.16
CA ARG A 83 3.00 3.84 -2.53
C ARG A 83 2.85 2.69 -1.56
N ILE A 84 3.89 1.86 -1.49
CA ILE A 84 4.00 0.77 -0.53
C ILE A 84 5.28 0.88 0.29
N ALA A 85 5.25 0.33 1.49
CA ALA A 85 6.44 0.14 2.32
C ALA A 85 6.25 -1.02 3.29
N LEU A 86 7.33 -1.53 3.85
CA LEU A 86 7.26 -2.58 4.86
C LEU A 86 6.83 -1.97 6.20
N ASP A 87 5.71 -2.44 6.74
CA ASP A 87 5.33 -2.18 8.12
C ASP A 87 5.77 -3.35 9.00
N SER A 88 6.40 -3.00 10.12
CA SER A 88 6.88 -3.96 11.10
C SER A 88 7.08 -3.24 12.43
N ASP A 89 7.41 -4.00 13.48
CA ASP A 89 7.79 -3.42 14.77
C ASP A 89 8.83 -2.30 14.60
N ARG A 90 8.67 -1.23 15.40
CA ARG A 90 9.52 -0.03 15.43
C ARG A 90 10.98 -0.36 15.74
N SER A 91 11.24 -1.50 16.37
CA SER A 91 12.58 -2.02 16.63
C SER A 91 13.31 -2.46 15.34
N VAL A 92 12.57 -2.69 14.25
CA VAL A 92 13.12 -3.11 12.96
C VAL A 92 13.55 -1.90 12.15
N VAL A 93 14.83 -1.85 11.83
CA VAL A 93 15.43 -0.86 10.92
C VAL A 93 14.72 -0.92 9.57
N GLY A 94 14.25 0.23 9.10
CA GLY A 94 13.56 0.35 7.82
C GLY A 94 12.04 0.15 7.88
N SER A 95 11.46 -0.01 9.07
CA SER A 95 10.00 0.05 9.25
C SER A 95 9.43 1.41 8.86
N VAL A 96 8.26 1.40 8.26
CA VAL A 96 7.55 2.58 7.78
C VAL A 96 6.10 2.54 8.25
N LYS A 97 5.59 3.67 8.71
CA LYS A 97 4.16 3.86 8.99
C LYS A 97 3.40 4.49 7.83
N HIS A 98 2.08 4.32 7.77
CA HIS A 98 1.22 4.87 6.71
C HIS A 98 1.45 6.36 6.46
N GLU A 99 1.54 7.17 7.51
CA GLU A 99 1.75 8.61 7.38
C GLU A 99 3.05 8.95 6.64
N THR A 100 4.07 8.10 6.69
CA THR A 100 5.34 8.36 6.00
C THR A 100 5.26 8.17 4.49
N LEU A 101 4.31 7.36 3.98
CA LEU A 101 4.20 7.05 2.55
C LEU A 101 4.05 8.31 1.69
N PHE A 102 3.27 9.28 2.16
CA PHE A 102 3.11 10.59 1.52
C PHE A 102 3.47 11.75 2.45
N HIS A 103 4.44 11.55 3.34
CA HIS A 103 4.97 12.58 4.23
C HIS A 103 3.87 13.34 4.98
N ASN A 104 3.08 12.64 5.80
CA ASN A 104 1.99 13.17 6.61
C ASN A 104 0.90 13.89 5.80
N ALA A 105 0.74 13.60 4.51
CA ALA A 105 -0.33 14.17 3.69
C ALA A 105 -1.66 13.43 3.85
N ASP A 106 -2.75 14.09 3.45
CA ASP A 106 -4.06 13.45 3.31
C ASP A 106 -4.06 12.46 2.13
N VAL A 107 -4.87 11.41 2.24
CA VAL A 107 -4.89 10.31 1.27
C VAL A 107 -6.32 9.96 0.86
N LEU A 108 -6.49 9.34 -0.30
CA LEU A 108 -7.79 8.81 -0.75
C LEU A 108 -8.09 7.43 -0.16
N ALA A 109 -7.06 6.62 0.06
CA ALA A 109 -7.14 5.29 0.66
C ALA A 109 -5.82 4.95 1.36
N ALA A 110 -5.88 4.14 2.41
CA ALA A 110 -4.74 3.54 3.08
C ALA A 110 -5.14 2.18 3.66
N GLY A 111 -4.19 1.26 3.76
CA GLY A 111 -4.46 -0.10 4.22
C GLY A 111 -3.22 -0.98 4.16
N GLU A 112 -3.41 -2.29 4.21
CA GLU A 112 -2.35 -3.28 4.07
C GLU A 112 -2.50 -4.04 2.76
N ILE A 113 -1.37 -4.53 2.24
CA ILE A 113 -1.27 -5.26 0.98
C ILE A 113 -0.35 -6.48 1.15
N ALA A 114 -0.85 -7.64 0.75
CA ALA A 114 -0.08 -8.88 0.69
C ALA A 114 0.27 -9.21 -0.76
N ILE A 115 1.52 -9.62 -0.99
CA ILE A 115 2.09 -9.93 -2.28
C ILE A 115 2.78 -11.29 -2.17
N ARG A 116 2.50 -12.22 -3.07
CA ARG A 116 3.17 -13.52 -3.13
C ARG A 116 3.62 -13.78 -4.55
N ASP A 117 4.90 -14.10 -4.73
CA ASP A 117 5.49 -14.30 -6.05
C ASP A 117 5.18 -13.14 -7.03
N GLY A 118 5.23 -11.90 -6.51
CA GLY A 118 4.98 -10.69 -7.28
C GLY A 118 3.52 -10.47 -7.68
N ILE A 119 2.59 -11.26 -7.15
CA ILE A 119 1.14 -11.12 -7.34
C ILE A 119 0.53 -10.59 -6.06
N ILE A 120 -0.35 -9.60 -6.16
CA ILE A 120 -1.15 -9.13 -5.02
C ILE A 120 -2.19 -10.19 -4.68
N THR A 121 -2.14 -10.71 -3.46
CA THR A 121 -3.04 -11.77 -2.98
C THR A 121 -4.10 -11.26 -2.02
N ARG A 122 -3.86 -10.14 -1.33
CA ARG A 122 -4.80 -9.53 -0.39
C ARG A 122 -4.60 -8.02 -0.33
N ILE A 123 -5.70 -7.30 -0.19
CA ILE A 123 -5.75 -5.88 0.17
C ILE A 123 -6.80 -5.75 1.27
N ASN A 124 -6.55 -4.94 2.29
CA ASN A 124 -7.55 -4.50 3.26
C ASN A 124 -7.49 -2.96 3.40
N ASP A 125 -8.29 -2.43 4.31
CA ASP A 125 -8.41 -1.02 4.64
C ASP A 125 -7.92 -0.70 6.07
N ILE A 126 -7.07 -1.56 6.64
CA ILE A 126 -6.57 -1.37 8.00
C ILE A 126 -5.47 -0.30 8.01
N SER A 127 -5.75 0.86 8.60
CA SER A 127 -4.74 1.88 8.92
C SER A 127 -5.11 2.61 10.19
N GLY A 128 -4.24 2.52 11.20
CA GLY A 128 -4.39 3.29 12.45
C GLY A 128 -4.18 4.79 12.26
N SER A 129 -3.31 5.18 11.32
CA SER A 129 -2.98 6.60 11.08
C SER A 129 -4.11 7.37 10.41
N TYR A 130 -4.85 6.71 9.53
CA TYR A 130 -5.95 7.31 8.76
C TYR A 130 -7.34 6.85 9.19
N VAL A 131 -7.44 5.91 10.14
CA VAL A 131 -8.69 5.34 10.67
C VAL A 131 -9.60 4.87 9.53
N THR A 132 -9.04 4.02 8.67
CA THR A 132 -9.70 3.55 7.44
C THR A 132 -10.44 2.23 7.60
N ASP A 133 -10.42 1.61 8.78
CA ASP A 133 -11.09 0.33 9.03
C ASP A 133 -12.58 0.38 8.67
N GLY A 134 -13.06 -0.61 7.92
CA GLY A 134 -14.41 -0.68 7.34
C GLY A 134 -14.70 0.24 6.15
N ALA A 135 -13.75 1.08 5.71
CA ALA A 135 -13.92 1.96 4.56
C ALA A 135 -14.07 1.24 3.21
N LEU A 136 -13.50 0.04 3.04
CA LEU A 136 -13.59 -0.74 1.81
C LEU A 136 -15.05 -1.08 1.48
N GLU A 137 -15.84 -1.38 2.51
CA GLU A 137 -17.26 -1.66 2.42
C GLU A 137 -18.12 -0.38 2.49
N ALA A 138 -17.82 0.49 3.47
CA ALA A 138 -18.68 1.64 3.78
C ALA A 138 -18.47 2.85 2.87
N LYS A 139 -17.34 2.97 2.17
CA LYS A 139 -16.97 4.17 1.41
C LYS A 139 -16.57 3.82 -0.03
N PRO A 140 -17.50 3.88 -1.01
CA PRO A 140 -17.20 3.62 -2.42
C PRO A 140 -16.03 4.43 -2.98
N SER A 141 -15.79 5.64 -2.47
CA SER A 141 -14.65 6.47 -2.87
C SER A 141 -13.29 5.82 -2.56
N PHE A 142 -13.19 5.02 -1.49
CA PHE A 142 -11.99 4.27 -1.14
C PHE A 142 -11.70 3.23 -2.24
N SER A 143 -12.68 2.38 -2.53
CA SER A 143 -12.57 1.30 -3.52
C SER A 143 -12.28 1.85 -4.91
N VAL A 144 -12.93 2.95 -5.30
CA VAL A 144 -12.66 3.66 -6.56
C VAL A 144 -11.22 4.18 -6.61
N ALA A 145 -10.69 4.75 -5.53
CA ALA A 145 -9.32 5.24 -5.49
C ALA A 145 -8.31 4.11 -5.64
N VAL A 146 -8.50 3.01 -4.91
CA VAL A 146 -7.68 1.80 -5.01
C VAL A 146 -7.72 1.24 -6.44
N LEU A 147 -8.92 1.04 -7.00
CA LEU A 147 -9.08 0.53 -8.37
C LEU A 147 -8.43 1.44 -9.41
N LYS A 148 -8.54 2.77 -9.28
CA LYS A 148 -7.89 3.72 -10.21
C LYS A 148 -6.38 3.65 -10.11
N ALA A 149 -5.83 3.58 -8.90
CA ALA A 149 -4.39 3.47 -8.69
C ALA A 149 -3.81 2.20 -9.36
N PHE A 150 -4.54 1.08 -9.30
CA PHE A 150 -4.17 -0.15 -10.03
C PHE A 150 -4.48 -0.11 -11.54
N ASN A 151 -5.59 0.52 -11.97
CA ASN A 151 -6.01 0.53 -13.37
C ASN A 151 -5.26 1.52 -14.26
N LEU A 152 -4.57 2.52 -13.71
CA LEU A 152 -3.71 3.42 -14.50
C LEU A 152 -2.52 2.70 -15.16
N GLN A 153 -2.38 1.38 -14.96
CA GLN A 153 -1.49 0.49 -15.71
C GLN A 153 -2.00 0.09 -17.10
N LYS A 154 -3.28 0.33 -17.45
CA LYS A 154 -3.85 0.01 -18.78
C LYS A 154 -3.66 1.11 -19.84
N ARG A 155 -2.58 1.90 -19.80
CA ARG A 155 -2.27 2.86 -20.89
C ARG A 155 -1.34 2.23 -21.94
N CYS A 156 -1.97 1.68 -22.98
CA CYS A 156 -1.53 1.56 -24.37
C CYS A 156 -0.10 1.04 -24.66
N HIS A 157 0.05 -0.29 -24.67
CA HIS A 157 0.82 -0.92 -25.76
C HIS A 157 -0.14 -1.28 -26.88
N LYS A 158 -0.21 -0.42 -27.90
CA LYS A 158 -0.73 -0.81 -29.22
C LYS A 158 0.31 -1.78 -29.81
N LYS A 159 -0.14 -2.98 -30.18
CA LYS A 159 0.61 -4.13 -30.74
C LYS A 159 1.32 -4.99 -29.70
N ASP A 160 0.62 -5.93 -29.08
CA ASP A 160 0.48 -7.29 -29.64
C ASP A 160 -0.50 -8.12 -28.81
N ALA A 161 -1.20 -9.00 -29.51
CA ALA A 161 -2.25 -9.83 -28.95
C ALA A 161 -1.68 -10.86 -27.98
N ARG A 162 -1.97 -10.71 -26.68
CA ARG A 162 -2.23 -11.77 -25.70
C ARG A 162 -2.81 -11.12 -24.44
N GLN A 163 -4.12 -11.29 -24.25
CA GLN A 163 -4.84 -10.85 -23.06
C GLN A 163 -4.26 -11.50 -21.80
N THR A 164 -3.61 -10.70 -20.96
CA THR A 164 -3.44 -11.06 -19.54
C THR A 164 -4.71 -10.61 -18.82
N VAL A 165 -5.57 -11.58 -18.51
CA VAL A 165 -6.74 -11.38 -17.66
C VAL A 165 -6.25 -11.28 -16.22
N LEU A 166 -6.30 -10.09 -15.65
CA LEU A 166 -6.21 -9.92 -14.20
C LEU A 166 -7.57 -10.33 -13.62
N VAL A 167 -7.66 -11.58 -13.12
CA VAL A 167 -8.82 -12.03 -12.36
C VAL A 167 -8.71 -11.41 -10.97
N ILE A 168 -9.37 -10.28 -10.77
CA ILE A 168 -9.74 -9.83 -9.43
C ILE A 168 -11.05 -10.57 -9.14
N THR A 169 -10.96 -11.71 -8.44
CA THR A 169 -12.13 -12.38 -7.90
C THR A 169 -12.72 -11.48 -6.81
N PRO A 170 -13.95 -10.97 -6.96
CA PRO A 170 -14.64 -10.40 -5.82
C PRO A 170 -14.98 -11.58 -4.90
N PHE A 171 -14.37 -11.64 -3.72
CA PHE A 171 -14.94 -12.44 -2.65
C PHE A 171 -16.25 -11.74 -2.25
N LEU A 172 -17.35 -12.23 -2.80
CA LEU A 172 -18.67 -12.12 -2.22
C LEU A 172 -18.71 -13.06 -1.02
N LEU A 173 -18.86 -12.49 0.17
CA LEU A 173 -19.67 -13.08 1.24
C LEU A 173 -20.54 -11.97 1.82
#